data_AF-A0A418CGH8-F1
#
_entry.id   AF-A0A418CGH8-F1
#
_cell.length_a   1.000
_cell.length_b   1.000
_cell.length_c   1.000
_cell.angle_alpha   90.00
_cell.angle_beta   90.00
_cell.angle_gamma   90.00
#
_symmetry.space_group_name_H-M   'P 1'
#
loop_
_entity.id
_entity.type
_entity.pdbx_description
1 polymer ?
#
loop_
_entity_poly.entity_id
_entity_poly.type
_entity_poly.pdbx_seq_one_letter_code
_entity_poly.pdbx_strand_id
1 'polypeptide(L)'
;NTTLENLRTIVEYKLIHASSKHLTPEFRTANWNFFGKKIKGEDVEPTREKYCLSETEKTLGELLGQYFIDEVFPADAAKTADELVKALKASFSTGIATADWLDNSTRANEAVQVCALVGWPGEASAVPTLTLDSKTYLKNRWKLSFDRVG
;
A
#
# COMPACT_ATOMS: atom_id res chain seq x y z
N ASN A 1 -22.04 -29.67 -1.71
CA ASN A 1 -21.87 -30.30 -3.04
C ASN A 1 -22.07 -29.22 -4.09
N THR A 2 -21.00 -28.62 -4.61
CA THR A 2 -21.07 -27.52 -5.60
C THR A 2 -20.77 -28.08 -6.99
N THR A 3 -21.61 -27.77 -7.98
CA THR A 3 -21.42 -28.27 -9.36
C THR A 3 -20.19 -27.64 -10.02
N LEU A 4 -19.61 -28.34 -11.01
CA LEU A 4 -18.49 -27.80 -11.79
C LEU A 4 -18.84 -26.48 -12.49
N GLU A 5 -20.07 -26.36 -12.99
CA GLU A 5 -20.57 -25.13 -13.64
C GLU A 5 -20.61 -23.93 -12.68
N ASN A 6 -21.01 -24.15 -11.42
CA ASN A 6 -20.97 -23.10 -10.41
C ASN A 6 -19.52 -22.68 -10.11
N LEU A 7 -18.59 -23.64 -10.03
CA LEU A 7 -17.18 -23.33 -9.83
C LEU A 7 -16.59 -22.51 -10.99
N ARG A 8 -16.91 -22.88 -12.24
CA ARG A 8 -16.49 -22.12 -13.44
C ARG A 8 -17.01 -20.69 -13.40
N THR A 9 -18.31 -20.52 -13.16
CA THR A 9 -18.95 -19.20 -13.05
C THR A 9 -18.27 -18.33 -12.00
N ILE A 10 -17.96 -18.90 -10.83
CA ILE A 10 -17.28 -18.16 -9.74
C ILE A 10 -15.86 -17.75 -10.15
N VAL A 11 -15.11 -18.65 -10.79
CA VAL A 11 -13.73 -18.35 -11.23
C VAL A 11 -13.72 -17.28 -12.32
N GLU A 12 -14.61 -17.38 -13.30
CA GLU A 12 -14.78 -16.37 -14.35
C GLU A 12 -15.11 -15.00 -13.78
N TYR A 13 -16.10 -14.95 -12.88
CA TYR A 13 -16.45 -13.71 -12.18
C TYR A 13 -15.26 -13.15 -11.41
N LYS A 14 -14.53 -13.97 -10.65
CA LYS A 14 -13.38 -13.51 -9.86
C LYS A 14 -12.27 -12.94 -10.75
N LEU A 15 -12.00 -13.56 -11.90
CA LEU A 15 -11.00 -13.08 -12.85
C LEU A 15 -11.40 -11.74 -13.49
N ILE A 16 -12.65 -11.65 -13.95
CA ILE A 16 -13.20 -10.40 -14.51
C ILE A 16 -13.18 -9.30 -13.45
N HIS A 17 -13.63 -9.61 -12.23
CA HIS A 17 -13.67 -8.66 -11.13
C HIS A 17 -12.26 -8.16 -10.77
N ALA A 18 -11.29 -9.05 -10.64
CA ALA A 18 -9.90 -8.69 -10.36
C ALA A 18 -9.28 -7.79 -11.45
N SER A 19 -9.71 -7.97 -12.71
CA SER A 19 -9.21 -7.21 -13.85
C SER A 19 -10.02 -5.94 -14.15
N SER A 20 -11.25 -5.84 -13.63
CA SER A 20 -12.27 -4.87 -14.07
C SER A 20 -11.84 -3.41 -14.06
N LYS A 21 -10.96 -3.01 -13.12
CA LYS A 21 -10.43 -1.64 -13.03
C LYS A 21 -9.45 -1.29 -14.15
N HIS A 22 -8.93 -2.29 -14.85
CA HIS A 22 -7.90 -2.18 -15.88
C HIS A 22 -8.42 -2.48 -17.29
N LEU A 23 -9.71 -2.78 -17.43
CA LEU A 23 -10.36 -3.06 -18.71
C LEU A 23 -10.98 -1.79 -19.29
N THR A 24 -11.93 -1.95 -20.22
CA THR A 24 -12.66 -0.85 -20.83
C THR A 24 -13.48 -0.07 -19.79
N PRO A 25 -13.87 1.19 -20.09
CA PRO A 25 -14.64 2.01 -19.16
C PRO A 25 -15.88 1.34 -18.59
N GLU A 26 -16.57 0.50 -19.38
CA GLU A 26 -17.79 -0.19 -18.97
C GLU A 26 -17.55 -1.11 -17.76
N PHE A 27 -16.45 -1.89 -17.78
CA PHE A 27 -16.08 -2.75 -16.66
C PHE A 27 -15.66 -1.94 -15.44
N ARG A 28 -14.91 -0.85 -15.64
CA ARG A 28 -14.47 0.02 -14.55
C ARG A 28 -15.65 0.71 -13.88
N THR A 29 -16.57 1.28 -14.66
CA THR A 29 -17.78 1.93 -14.15
C THR A 29 -18.71 0.92 -13.47
N ALA A 30 -18.87 -0.30 -14.02
CA ALA A 30 -19.64 -1.35 -13.35
C ALA A 30 -19.03 -1.74 -12.00
N ASN A 31 -17.70 -1.90 -11.92
CA ASN A 31 -16.99 -2.13 -10.66
C ASN A 31 -17.19 -0.97 -9.67
N TRP A 32 -17.01 0.27 -10.14
CA TRP A 32 -17.16 1.46 -9.32
C TRP A 32 -18.59 1.64 -8.79
N ASN A 33 -19.62 1.41 -9.61
CA ASN A 33 -21.01 1.51 -9.20
C ASN A 33 -21.32 0.62 -7.99
N PHE A 34 -20.75 -0.58 -7.90
CA PHE A 34 -20.93 -1.43 -6.73
C PHE A 34 -19.94 -1.09 -5.61
N PHE A 35 -18.64 -1.19 -5.86
CA PHE A 35 -17.62 -1.10 -4.80
C PHE A 35 -17.29 0.33 -4.39
N GLY A 36 -17.28 1.28 -5.32
CA GLY A 36 -17.07 2.69 -5.01
C GLY A 36 -18.34 3.34 -4.47
N LYS A 37 -19.39 3.37 -5.28
CA LYS A 37 -20.61 4.08 -4.93
C LYS A 37 -21.45 3.40 -3.86
N LYS A 38 -21.76 2.10 -3.99
CA LYS A 38 -22.66 1.42 -3.03
C LYS A 38 -21.96 1.01 -1.73
N ILE A 39 -20.75 0.44 -1.82
CA ILE A 39 -20.04 -0.06 -0.64
C ILE A 39 -19.26 1.04 0.08
N LYS A 40 -18.51 1.87 -0.66
CA LYS A 40 -17.68 2.94 -0.06
C LYS A 40 -18.38 4.30 0.04
N GLY A 41 -19.55 4.46 -0.57
CA GLY A 41 -20.29 5.74 -0.54
C GLY A 41 -19.64 6.84 -1.38
N GLU A 42 -18.86 6.50 -2.41
CA GLU A 42 -18.25 7.50 -3.29
C GLU A 42 -19.31 8.17 -4.18
N ASP A 43 -19.35 9.50 -4.18
CA ASP A 43 -20.32 10.26 -4.97
C ASP A 43 -19.97 10.31 -6.47
N VAL A 44 -18.67 10.29 -6.82
CA VAL A 44 -18.16 10.51 -8.17
C VAL A 44 -17.13 9.46 -8.55
N GLU A 45 -17.24 8.90 -9.76
CA GLU A 45 -16.24 7.97 -10.29
C GLU A 45 -14.90 8.71 -10.46
N PRO A 46 -13.78 8.16 -9.95
CA PRO A 46 -12.48 8.82 -10.10
C PRO A 46 -12.14 9.02 -11.58
N THR A 47 -11.61 10.20 -11.90
CA THR A 47 -11.08 10.48 -13.24
C THR A 47 -9.93 9.52 -13.57
N ARG A 48 -9.65 9.33 -14.86
CA ARG A 48 -8.53 8.48 -15.30
C ARG A 48 -7.20 8.91 -14.69
N GLU A 49 -6.96 10.22 -14.57
CA GLU A 49 -5.76 10.77 -13.95
C GLU A 49 -5.64 10.39 -12.48
N LYS A 50 -6.69 10.61 -11.67
CA LYS A 50 -6.72 10.24 -10.25
C LYS A 50 -6.52 8.74 -10.06
N TYR A 51 -7.14 7.94 -10.93
CA TYR A 51 -6.96 6.50 -10.94
C TYR A 51 -5.50 6.11 -11.22
N CYS A 52 -4.90 6.66 -12.29
CA CYS A 52 -3.51 6.38 -12.64
C CYS A 52 -2.54 6.82 -11.55
N LEU A 53 -2.76 7.99 -10.94
CA LEU A 53 -1.96 8.46 -9.80
C LEU A 53 -2.02 7.47 -8.63
N SER A 54 -3.23 7.08 -8.23
CA SER A 54 -3.41 6.13 -7.13
C SER A 54 -2.83 4.75 -7.43
N GLU A 55 -2.92 4.26 -8.67
CA GLU A 55 -2.29 2.99 -9.03
C GLU A 55 -0.77 3.09 -9.01
N THR A 56 -0.21 4.18 -9.52
CA THR A 56 1.24 4.45 -9.50
C THR A 56 1.75 4.53 -8.07
N GLU A 57 1.08 5.24 -7.17
CA GLU A 57 1.41 5.29 -5.74
C GLU A 57 1.34 3.88 -5.12
N LYS A 58 0.27 3.13 -5.38
CA LYS A 58 0.14 1.76 -4.85
C LYS A 58 1.25 0.84 -5.33
N THR A 59 1.74 0.98 -6.56
CA THR A 59 2.72 0.06 -7.17
C THR A 59 4.17 0.53 -7.06
N LEU A 60 4.42 1.83 -7.02
CA LEU A 60 5.76 2.45 -7.06
C LEU A 60 5.98 3.43 -5.90
N GLY A 61 5.12 3.44 -4.89
CA GLY A 61 5.14 4.42 -3.80
C GLY A 61 6.46 4.51 -3.05
N GLU A 62 7.13 3.38 -2.79
CA GLU A 62 8.45 3.39 -2.13
C GLU A 62 9.52 4.08 -2.99
N LEU A 63 9.58 3.74 -4.29
CA LEU A 63 10.50 4.38 -5.24
C LEU A 63 10.22 5.87 -5.37
N LEU A 64 8.95 6.25 -5.51
CA LEU A 64 8.54 7.64 -5.64
C LEU A 64 8.75 8.43 -4.34
N GLY A 65 8.61 7.77 -3.20
CA GLY A 65 8.88 8.34 -1.88
C GLY A 65 10.35 8.72 -1.71
N GLN A 66 11.27 7.84 -2.13
CA GLN A 66 12.70 8.17 -2.09
C GLN A 66 13.04 9.35 -3.00
N TYR A 67 12.55 9.33 -4.25
CA TYR A 67 12.73 10.46 -5.16
C TYR A 67 12.16 11.76 -4.58
N PHE A 68 10.98 11.71 -3.94
CA PHE A 68 10.39 12.87 -3.29
C PHE A 68 11.27 13.40 -2.15
N ILE A 69 11.87 12.52 -1.34
CA ILE A 69 12.79 12.91 -0.29
C ILE A 69 14.00 13.63 -0.89
N ASP A 70 14.61 13.05 -1.92
CA ASP A 70 15.83 13.59 -2.55
C ASP A 70 15.59 14.97 -3.19
N GLU A 71 14.42 15.20 -3.78
CA GLU A 71 14.12 16.42 -4.56
C GLU A 71 13.45 17.52 -3.74
N VAL A 72 12.62 17.16 -2.76
CA VAL A 72 11.69 18.10 -2.12
C VAL A 72 11.91 18.21 -0.61
N PHE A 73 12.54 17.22 0.03
CA PHE A 73 12.62 17.16 1.48
C PHE A 73 13.95 17.72 2.00
N PRO A 74 13.96 18.91 2.60
CA PRO A 74 15.20 19.56 3.01
C PRO A 74 15.81 18.87 4.24
N ALA A 75 17.13 18.98 4.38
CA ALA A 75 17.89 18.27 5.41
C ALA A 75 17.49 18.66 6.85
N ASP A 76 17.02 19.89 7.06
CA ASP A 76 16.50 20.36 8.34
C ASP A 76 15.17 19.70 8.73
N ALA A 77 14.27 19.49 7.75
CA ALA A 77 13.04 18.74 7.93
C ALA A 77 13.32 17.27 8.24
N ALA A 78 14.29 16.65 7.56
CA ALA A 78 14.73 15.29 7.86
C ALA A 78 15.25 15.15 9.29
N LYS A 79 16.11 16.07 9.72
CA LYS A 79 16.62 16.10 11.09
C LYS A 79 15.49 16.25 12.12
N THR A 80 14.55 17.15 11.86
CA THR A 80 13.40 17.39 12.75
C THR A 80 12.51 16.16 12.85
N ALA A 81 12.27 15.47 11.73
CA ALA A 81 11.53 14.22 11.70
C ALA A 81 12.24 13.11 12.49
N ASP A 82 13.57 12.97 12.33
CA ASP A 82 14.37 12.00 13.09
C ASP A 82 14.33 12.24 14.61
N GLU A 83 14.39 13.51 15.03
CA GLU A 83 14.27 13.89 16.44
C GLU A 83 12.89 13.56 17.00
N LEU A 84 11.82 13.84 16.24
CA LEU A 84 10.45 13.47 16.61
C LEU A 84 10.29 11.96 16.73
N VAL A 85 10.80 11.19 15.77
CA VAL A 85 10.77 9.72 15.78
C VAL A 85 11.48 9.18 17.01
N LYS A 86 12.65 9.70 17.35
CA LYS A 86 13.39 9.31 18.58
C LYS A 86 12.58 9.62 19.84
N ALA A 87 11.99 10.80 19.93
CA ALA A 87 11.16 11.19 21.06
C ALA A 87 9.93 10.29 21.22
N LEU A 88 9.24 9.97 20.11
CA LEU A 88 8.11 9.05 20.09
C LEU A 88 8.52 7.64 20.53
N LYS A 89 9.61 7.10 19.97
CA LYS A 89 10.13 5.79 20.37
C LYS A 89 10.38 5.73 21.87
N ALA A 90 11.08 6.72 22.42
CA ALA A 90 11.35 6.80 23.86
C ALA A 90 10.09 6.88 24.73
N SER A 91 9.10 7.67 24.29
CA SER A 91 7.82 7.79 25.01
C SER A 91 7.03 6.49 25.00
N PHE A 92 6.95 5.79 23.86
CA PHE A 92 6.26 4.50 23.75
C PHE A 92 6.98 3.41 24.54
N SER A 93 8.30 3.35 24.46
CA SER A 93 9.14 2.46 25.27
C SER A 93 8.81 2.59 26.76
N THR A 94 8.78 3.84 27.25
CA THR A 94 8.42 4.13 28.65
C THR A 94 7.01 3.66 28.97
N GLY A 95 6.03 3.98 28.12
CA GLY A 95 4.63 3.59 28.33
C GLY A 95 4.42 2.08 28.37
N ILE A 96 5.08 1.33 27.49
CA ILE A 96 5.03 -0.14 27.47
C ILE A 96 5.68 -0.73 28.73
N ALA A 97 6.82 -0.18 29.16
CA ALA A 97 7.52 -0.65 30.35
C ALA A 97 6.68 -0.47 31.64
N THR A 98 5.90 0.61 31.72
CA THR A 98 5.09 0.94 32.91
C THR A 98 3.63 0.49 32.85
N ALA A 99 3.20 -0.14 31.74
CA ALA A 99 1.81 -0.54 31.58
C ALA A 99 1.48 -1.79 32.40
N ASP A 100 0.74 -1.61 33.50
CA ASP A 100 0.37 -2.69 34.42
C ASP A 100 -0.53 -3.77 33.80
N TRP A 101 -1.24 -3.44 32.73
CA TRP A 101 -2.13 -4.36 32.01
C TRP A 101 -1.39 -5.29 31.03
N LEU A 102 -0.12 -5.01 30.73
CA LEU A 102 0.71 -5.87 29.90
C LEU A 102 1.29 -7.03 30.71
N ASP A 103 1.42 -8.18 30.07
CA ASP A 103 2.16 -9.31 30.62
C ASP A 103 3.66 -9.17 30.32
N ASN A 104 4.47 -10.01 30.97
CA ASN A 104 5.93 -9.95 30.81
C ASN A 104 6.38 -10.35 29.40
N SER A 105 5.64 -11.24 28.73
CA SER A 105 5.98 -11.67 27.36
C SER A 105 5.79 -10.53 26.36
N THR A 106 4.76 -9.70 26.53
CA THR A 106 4.51 -8.52 25.70
C THR A 106 5.51 -7.41 26.01
N ARG A 107 5.84 -7.16 27.28
CA ARG A 107 6.90 -6.21 27.65
C ARG A 107 8.28 -6.60 27.09
N ALA A 108 8.60 -7.89 27.04
CA ALA A 108 9.86 -8.37 26.47
C ALA A 108 9.99 -8.12 24.95
N ASN A 109 8.88 -7.90 24.24
CA ASN A 109 8.82 -7.65 22.80
C ASN A 109 8.64 -6.15 22.45
N GLU A 110 8.93 -5.25 23.40
CA GLU A 110 8.74 -3.79 23.28
C GLU A 110 9.34 -3.22 21.99
N ALA A 111 10.58 -3.58 21.63
CA ALA A 111 11.25 -3.02 20.45
C ALA A 111 10.45 -3.26 19.15
N VAL A 112 9.84 -4.45 19.01
CA VAL A 112 8.99 -4.77 17.85
C VAL A 112 7.71 -3.92 17.87
N GLN A 113 7.11 -3.73 19.04
CA GLN A 113 5.90 -2.90 19.21
C GLN A 113 6.17 -1.43 18.91
N VAL A 114 7.25 -0.88 19.45
CA VAL A 114 7.64 0.52 19.25
C VAL A 114 7.96 0.79 17.78
N CYS A 115 8.68 -0.12 17.11
CA CYS A 115 8.94 0.01 15.67
C CYS A 115 7.65 -0.02 14.85
N ALA A 116 6.72 -0.92 15.16
CA ALA A 116 5.43 -1.00 14.48
C ALA A 116 4.57 0.26 14.67
N LEU A 117 4.63 0.89 15.85
CA LEU A 117 3.83 2.09 16.18
C LEU A 117 4.36 3.36 15.53
N VAL A 118 5.68 3.53 15.48
CA VAL A 118 6.29 4.76 14.97
C VAL A 118 6.45 4.74 13.45
N GLY A 119 6.50 3.56 12.83
CA GLY A 119 6.38 3.39 11.38
C GLY A 119 7.46 4.09 10.54
N TRP A 120 8.59 4.49 11.14
CA TRP A 120 9.67 5.15 10.43
C TRP A 120 10.52 4.11 9.69
N PRO A 121 10.56 4.13 8.34
CA PRO A 121 11.46 3.25 7.61
C PRO A 121 12.90 3.59 7.98
N GLY A 122 13.71 2.56 8.26
CA GLY A 122 15.16 2.70 8.20
C GLY A 122 15.62 2.98 6.77
N GLU A 123 16.94 3.13 6.57
CA GLU A 123 17.56 3.37 5.26
C GLU A 123 16.84 2.65 4.11
N ALA A 124 16.46 3.42 3.09
CA ALA A 124 15.66 2.92 1.98
C ALA A 124 16.34 1.74 1.30
N SER A 125 15.57 0.67 1.09
CA SER A 125 15.96 -0.45 0.23
C SER A 125 16.39 0.09 -1.13
N ALA A 126 17.57 -0.33 -1.63
CA ALA A 126 18.01 0.04 -2.97
C ALA A 126 16.94 -0.36 -3.99
N VAL A 127 16.39 0.62 -4.71
CA VAL A 127 15.32 0.34 -5.67
C VAL A 127 15.92 -0.35 -6.90
N PRO A 128 15.45 -1.55 -7.27
CA PRO A 128 15.95 -2.23 -8.45
C PRO A 128 15.66 -1.42 -9.72
N THR A 129 16.54 -1.50 -10.71
CA THR A 129 16.36 -0.85 -12.02
C THR A 129 15.10 -1.40 -12.70
N LEU A 130 14.05 -0.58 -12.72
CA LEU A 130 12.75 -0.95 -13.28
C LEU A 130 12.59 -0.45 -14.72
N THR A 131 12.50 -1.38 -15.67
CA THR A 131 12.12 -1.08 -17.06
C THR A 131 10.63 -1.34 -17.28
N LEU A 132 9.88 -0.31 -17.68
CA LEU A 132 8.46 -0.35 -18.03
C LEU A 132 8.23 0.05 -19.50
N ASP A 133 7.25 -0.56 -20.15
CA ASP A 133 6.84 -0.21 -21.52
C ASP A 133 5.48 0.51 -21.52
N SER A 134 5.46 1.76 -21.98
CA SER A 134 4.25 2.58 -22.06
C SER A 134 3.10 1.96 -22.87
N LYS A 135 3.39 1.03 -23.79
CA LYS A 135 2.39 0.37 -24.64
C LYS A 135 1.72 -0.82 -23.97
N THR A 136 2.23 -1.30 -22.83
CA THR A 136 1.78 -2.58 -22.22
C THR A 136 1.48 -2.48 -20.72
N TYR A 137 0.41 -1.74 -20.38
CA TYR A 137 0.00 -1.50 -18.99
C TYR A 137 -0.17 -2.78 -18.14
N LEU A 138 -0.91 -3.79 -18.63
CA LEU A 138 -1.13 -5.02 -17.86
C LEU A 138 0.18 -5.79 -17.64
N LYS A 139 1.07 -5.85 -18.63
CA LYS A 139 2.38 -6.50 -18.47
C LYS A 139 3.24 -5.80 -17.42
N ASN A 140 3.27 -4.46 -17.43
CA ASN A 140 3.95 -3.67 -16.41
C ASN A 140 3.41 -3.98 -15.01
N ARG A 141 2.08 -4.03 -14.86
CA ARG A 141 1.45 -4.34 -13.57
C ARG A 141 1.80 -5.74 -13.06
N TRP A 142 1.79 -6.72 -13.94
CA TRP A 142 2.10 -8.11 -13.56
C TRP A 142 3.54 -8.21 -13.08
N LYS A 143 4.49 -7.62 -13.83
CA LYS A 143 5.91 -7.54 -13.43
C LYS A 143 6.07 -6.99 -12.01
N LEU A 144 5.43 -5.85 -11.72
CA LEU A 144 5.46 -5.21 -10.41
C LEU A 144 4.80 -6.02 -9.27
N SER A 145 3.84 -6.89 -9.58
CA SER A 145 3.16 -7.71 -8.57
C SER A 145 3.98 -8.93 -8.15
N PHE A 146 4.81 -9.48 -9.04
CA PHE A 146 5.66 -10.63 -8.73
C PHE A 146 6.90 -10.24 -7.93
N ASP A 147 7.48 -9.07 -8.22
CA ASP A 147 8.67 -8.56 -7.52
C ASP A 147 8.42 -8.19 -6.04
N ARG A 148 7.15 -8.10 -5.60
CA ARG A 148 6.77 -7.85 -4.20
C ARG A 148 6.58 -9.10 -3.33
N VAL A 149 6.58 -10.29 -3.94
CA VAL A 149 6.34 -11.57 -3.25
C VAL A 149 7.66 -12.37 -3.10
N GLY A 150 8.79 -11.79 -3.52
CA GLY A 150 10.13 -12.36 -3.38
C GLY A 150 10.92 -11.73 -2.24
#